data_AF-A0A068SKU3-F1
#
_entry.id   AF-A0A068SKU3-F1
#
_cell.length_a   1.000
_cell.length_b   1.000
_cell.length_c   1.000
_cell.angle_alpha   90.00
_cell.angle_beta   90.00
_cell.angle_gamma   90.00
#
_symmetry.space_group_name_H-M   'P 1'
#
loop_
_entity.id
_entity.type
_entity.pdbx_description
1 polymer ?
#
loop_
_entity_poly.entity_id
_entity_poly.type
_entity_poly.pdbx_seq_one_letter_code
_entity_poly.pdbx_strand_id
1 'polypeptide(L)'
;MSEAAATIPDTPLFDRAGSIRGYRINKMAMALGQPANRAAFKADEEAYLDGFGLSAHEKSAVMGRDWHEMVRLGGNLFFILKISAVDPTPITRIGAAQASMEHEDFLHLRLGKKRNG
;
A
#
# COMPACT_ATOMS: atom_id res chain seq x y z
N MET A 1 -0.20 -21.24 25.15
CA MET A 1 -1.35 -20.36 25.43
C MET A 1 -1.23 -19.19 24.47
N SER A 2 -2.14 -19.06 23.50
CA SER A 2 -2.10 -17.93 22.55
C SER A 2 -2.61 -16.71 23.29
N GLU A 3 -1.71 -15.78 23.60
CA GLU A 3 -2.09 -14.41 23.93
C GLU A 3 -2.91 -13.90 22.74
N ALA A 4 -4.19 -13.57 22.96
CA ALA A 4 -5.02 -13.00 21.91
C ALA A 4 -4.28 -11.74 21.44
N ALA A 5 -3.84 -11.72 20.18
CA ALA A 5 -3.11 -10.59 19.62
C ALA A 5 -3.88 -9.31 19.96
N ALA A 6 -3.25 -8.40 20.72
CA ALA A 6 -3.89 -7.18 21.17
C ALA A 6 -4.44 -6.43 19.96
N THR A 7 -5.77 -6.39 19.83
CA THR A 7 -6.42 -5.74 18.69
C THR A 7 -6.48 -4.24 18.94
N ILE A 8 -5.86 -3.45 18.07
CA ILE A 8 -6.07 -2.02 18.00
C ILE A 8 -7.23 -1.80 17.02
N PRO A 9 -8.35 -1.16 17.42
CA PRO A 9 -9.46 -0.89 16.52
C PRO A 9 -9.00 -0.19 15.24
N ASP A 10 -9.57 -0.59 14.11
CA ASP A 10 -9.34 -0.02 12.78
C ASP A 10 -7.87 -0.02 12.30
N THR A 11 -6.99 -0.76 12.98
CA THR A 11 -5.57 -0.84 12.64
C THR A 11 -5.17 -2.27 12.30
N PRO A 12 -5.05 -2.62 11.02
CA PRO A 12 -4.58 -3.95 10.62
C PRO A 12 -3.12 -4.15 11.08
N LEU A 13 -2.91 -5.11 11.98
CA LEU A 13 -1.56 -5.47 12.41
C LEU A 13 -0.86 -6.34 11.36
N PHE A 14 0.39 -6.02 11.07
CA PHE A 14 1.25 -6.84 10.22
C PHE A 14 1.89 -7.98 11.05
N ASP A 15 1.04 -8.91 11.49
CA ASP A 15 1.44 -10.11 12.20
C ASP A 15 1.88 -11.23 11.24
N ARG A 16 2.16 -12.43 11.78
CA ARG A 16 2.53 -13.59 10.97
C ARG A 16 1.45 -13.95 9.93
N ALA A 17 0.18 -13.87 10.31
CA ALA A 17 -0.91 -14.21 9.40
C ALA A 17 -1.05 -13.17 8.28
N GLY A 18 -0.93 -11.88 8.60
CA GLY A 18 -0.88 -10.78 7.64
C GLY A 18 0.30 -10.87 6.69
N SER A 19 1.48 -11.21 7.19
CA SER A 19 2.68 -11.44 6.38
C SER A 19 2.49 -12.57 5.36
N ILE A 20 1.84 -13.67 5.75
CA ILE A 20 1.52 -14.78 4.84
C ILE A 20 0.48 -14.34 3.79
N ARG A 21 -0.61 -13.67 4.22
CA ARG A 21 -1.64 -13.17 3.31
C ARG A 21 -1.07 -12.24 2.24
N GLY A 22 -0.28 -11.26 2.65
CA GLY A 22 0.29 -10.26 1.75
C GLY A 22 1.64 -10.65 1.13
N TYR A 23 2.08 -11.91 1.20
CA TYR A 23 3.43 -12.28 0.73
C TYR A 23 3.68 -11.86 -0.72
N ARG A 24 2.69 -12.05 -1.60
CA ARG A 24 2.78 -11.75 -3.05
C ARG A 24 2.93 -10.26 -3.29
N ILE A 25 1.99 -9.44 -2.79
CA ILE A 25 2.03 -7.98 -2.94
C ILE A 25 3.31 -7.37 -2.32
N ASN A 26 3.74 -7.87 -1.16
CA ASN A 26 4.95 -7.39 -0.49
C ASN A 26 6.22 -7.73 -1.27
N LYS A 27 6.32 -8.95 -1.81
CA LYS A 27 7.45 -9.38 -2.64
C LYS A 27 7.52 -8.61 -3.95
N MET A 28 6.37 -8.39 -4.59
CA MET A 28 6.26 -7.56 -5.80
C MET A 28 6.75 -6.14 -5.53
N ALA A 29 6.21 -5.48 -4.51
CA ALA A 29 6.59 -4.11 -4.20
C ALA A 29 8.08 -4.01 -3.80
N MET A 30 8.62 -5.00 -3.09
CA MET A 30 10.06 -5.05 -2.79
C MET A 30 10.94 -5.12 -4.02
N ALA A 31 10.52 -5.85 -5.06
CA ALA A 31 11.28 -5.98 -6.30
C ALA A 31 11.47 -4.63 -7.02
N LEU A 32 10.58 -3.66 -6.83
CA LEU A 32 10.68 -2.30 -7.38
C LEU A 32 11.87 -1.49 -6.84
N GLY A 33 12.59 -1.99 -5.83
CA GLY A 33 13.90 -1.44 -5.44
C GLY A 33 14.93 -1.46 -6.58
N GLN A 34 14.80 -2.39 -7.53
CA GLN A 34 15.72 -2.52 -8.66
C GLN A 34 15.27 -1.69 -9.88
N PRO A 35 16.17 -0.94 -10.54
CA PRO A 35 15.82 -0.12 -11.71
C PRO A 35 15.16 -0.89 -12.85
N ALA A 36 15.63 -2.10 -13.17
CA ALA A 36 15.08 -2.94 -14.22
C ALA A 36 13.60 -3.31 -13.96
N ASN A 37 13.26 -3.58 -12.70
CA ASN A 37 11.89 -3.89 -12.30
C ASN A 37 10.97 -2.67 -12.39
N ARG A 38 11.48 -1.48 -12.06
CA ARG A 38 10.73 -0.23 -12.29
C ARG A 38 10.47 0.02 -13.77
N ALA A 39 11.45 -0.27 -14.63
CA ALA A 39 11.28 -0.15 -16.08
C ALA A 39 10.22 -1.14 -16.60
N ALA A 40 10.26 -2.40 -16.14
CA ALA A 40 9.27 -3.41 -16.50
C ALA A 40 7.85 -3.04 -16.04
N PHE A 41 7.70 -2.61 -14.78
CA PHE A 41 6.42 -2.13 -14.24
C PHE A 41 5.84 -0.96 -15.06
N LYS A 42 6.68 -0.01 -15.49
CA LYS A 42 6.23 1.12 -16.31
C LYS A 42 5.85 0.73 -17.74
N ALA A 43 6.49 -0.31 -18.28
CA ALA A 43 6.25 -0.75 -19.65
C ALA A 43 4.92 -1.49 -19.78
N ASP A 44 4.64 -2.38 -18.83
CA ASP A 44 3.38 -3.13 -18.75
C ASP A 44 3.12 -3.51 -17.29
N GLU A 45 2.30 -2.72 -16.62
CA GLU A 45 2.01 -2.91 -15.20
C GLU A 45 1.31 -4.26 -14.98
N GLU A 46 0.30 -4.60 -15.80
CA GLU A 46 -0.46 -5.83 -15.62
C GLU A 46 0.42 -7.08 -15.78
N ALA A 47 1.21 -7.14 -16.87
CA ALA A 47 2.12 -8.26 -17.10
C ALA A 47 3.20 -8.37 -16.01
N TYR A 48 3.68 -7.24 -15.48
CA TYR A 48 4.60 -7.24 -14.34
C TYR A 48 3.97 -7.87 -13.09
N LEU A 49 2.72 -7.49 -12.77
CA LEU A 49 2.00 -8.02 -11.61
C LEU A 49 1.70 -9.52 -11.76
N ASP A 50 1.39 -9.98 -12.98
CA ASP A 50 1.20 -11.42 -13.28
C ASP A 50 2.45 -12.25 -12.99
N GLY A 51 3.64 -11.68 -13.23
CA GLY A 51 4.92 -12.32 -12.90
C GLY A 51 5.11 -12.63 -11.40
N PHE A 52 4.36 -11.97 -10.51
CA PHE A 52 4.37 -12.24 -9.06
C PHE A 52 3.19 -13.07 -8.57
N GLY A 53 2.26 -13.45 -9.46
CA GLY A 53 1.11 -14.29 -9.13
C GLY A 53 0.12 -13.62 -8.17
N LEU A 54 -0.02 -12.29 -8.26
CA LEU A 54 -1.04 -11.56 -7.50
C LEU A 54 -2.44 -12.11 -7.83
N SER A 55 -3.30 -12.18 -6.82
CA SER A 55 -4.73 -12.42 -7.02
C SER A 55 -5.37 -11.26 -7.77
N ALA A 56 -6.56 -11.48 -8.34
CA ALA A 56 -7.32 -10.41 -9.01
C ALA A 56 -7.56 -9.20 -8.10
N HIS A 57 -7.84 -9.42 -6.81
CA HIS A 57 -8.03 -8.34 -5.84
C HIS A 57 -6.74 -7.56 -5.55
N GLU A 58 -5.62 -8.25 -5.34
CA GLU A 58 -4.32 -7.59 -5.15
C GLU A 58 -3.91 -6.80 -6.40
N LYS A 59 -4.09 -7.37 -7.59
CA LYS A 59 -3.81 -6.71 -8.87
C LYS A 59 -4.64 -5.44 -9.02
N SER A 60 -5.96 -5.54 -8.80
CA SER A 60 -6.87 -4.40 -8.86
C SER A 60 -6.50 -3.30 -7.87
N ALA A 61 -6.13 -3.66 -6.64
CA ALA A 61 -5.71 -2.70 -5.63
C ALA A 61 -4.44 -1.95 -6.07
N VAL A 62 -3.44 -2.67 -6.57
CA VAL A 62 -2.18 -2.09 -7.06
C VAL A 62 -2.42 -1.15 -8.24
N MET A 63 -3.09 -1.63 -9.29
CA MET A 63 -3.36 -0.85 -10.51
C MET A 63 -4.23 0.38 -10.24
N GLY A 64 -5.19 0.27 -9.31
CA GLY A 64 -6.03 1.39 -8.88
C GLY A 64 -5.36 2.35 -7.90
N ARG A 65 -4.14 2.05 -7.44
CA ARG A 65 -3.45 2.75 -6.34
C ARG A 65 -4.33 2.83 -5.08
N ASP A 66 -5.12 1.78 -4.81
CA ASP A 66 -5.94 1.68 -3.61
C ASP A 66 -5.06 1.27 -2.43
N TRP A 67 -4.39 2.26 -1.83
CA TRP A 67 -3.47 2.05 -0.73
C TRP A 67 -4.16 1.42 0.49
N HIS A 68 -5.42 1.76 0.75
CA HIS A 68 -6.17 1.20 1.86
C HIS A 68 -6.39 -0.30 1.64
N GLU A 69 -6.86 -0.67 0.45
CA GLU A 69 -7.09 -2.05 0.08
C GLU A 69 -5.80 -2.86 0.03
N MET A 70 -4.69 -2.30 -0.46
CA MET A 70 -3.38 -2.95 -0.42
C MET A 70 -3.00 -3.35 1.01
N VAL A 71 -3.22 -2.47 2.00
CA VAL A 71 -2.96 -2.78 3.41
C VAL A 71 -3.95 -3.80 3.97
N ARG A 72 -5.24 -3.67 3.65
CA ARG A 72 -6.28 -4.64 4.03
C ARG A 72 -5.98 -6.06 3.54
N LEU A 73 -5.41 -6.19 2.33
CA LEU A 73 -5.00 -7.45 1.72
C LEU A 73 -3.67 -8.02 2.30
N GLY A 74 -3.04 -7.32 3.24
CA GLY A 74 -1.80 -7.75 3.92
C GLY A 74 -0.52 -7.10 3.39
N GLY A 75 -0.65 -6.10 2.51
CA GLY A 75 0.46 -5.23 2.13
C GLY A 75 0.98 -4.46 3.35
N ASN A 76 2.26 -4.58 3.64
CA ASN A 76 2.90 -3.74 4.63
C ASN A 76 3.24 -2.39 3.99
N LEU A 77 2.89 -1.30 4.66
CA LEU A 77 3.06 0.07 4.15
C LEU A 77 4.49 0.34 3.64
N PHE A 78 5.54 -0.13 4.33
CA PHE A 78 6.94 0.08 3.93
C PHE A 78 7.36 -0.69 2.68
N PHE A 79 6.67 -1.79 2.36
CA PHE A 79 6.87 -2.52 1.11
C PHE A 79 6.15 -1.81 -0.03
N ILE A 80 4.84 -1.60 0.11
CA ILE A 80 4.00 -1.03 -0.97
C ILE A 80 4.38 0.40 -1.32
N LEU A 81 4.95 1.19 -0.40
CA LEU A 81 5.49 2.52 -0.69
C LEU A 81 6.52 2.55 -1.83
N LYS A 82 7.15 1.43 -2.19
CA LYS A 82 8.04 1.37 -3.35
C LYS A 82 7.34 1.58 -4.68
N ILE A 83 6.02 1.36 -4.75
CA ILE A 83 5.20 1.71 -5.91
C ILE A 83 5.29 3.23 -6.17
N SER A 84 5.38 4.05 -5.11
CA SER A 84 5.50 5.50 -5.26
C SER A 84 6.85 5.97 -5.84
N ALA A 85 7.84 5.08 -5.95
CA ALA A 85 9.09 5.36 -6.67
C ALA A 85 8.93 5.23 -8.20
N VAL A 86 7.87 4.56 -8.64
CA VAL A 86 7.53 4.34 -10.05
C VAL A 86 6.46 5.33 -10.50
N ASP A 87 5.43 5.50 -9.66
CA ASP A 87 4.29 6.38 -9.85
C ASP A 87 4.13 7.32 -8.62
N PRO A 88 4.74 8.53 -8.66
CA PRO A 88 4.84 9.40 -7.50
C PRO A 88 3.49 9.77 -6.87
N THR A 89 3.21 9.18 -5.71
CA THR A 89 2.08 9.54 -4.86
C THR A 89 2.59 10.23 -3.60
N PRO A 90 2.12 11.44 -3.25
CA PRO A 90 2.51 12.10 -2.01
C PRO A 90 2.18 11.24 -0.78
N ILE A 91 3.11 11.12 0.17
CA ILE A 91 2.90 10.32 1.39
C ILE A 91 1.65 10.77 2.18
N THR A 92 1.28 12.04 2.09
CA THR A 92 0.07 12.58 2.73
C THR A 92 -1.23 12.10 2.06
N ARG A 93 -1.22 11.82 0.75
CA ARG A 93 -2.37 11.21 0.07
C ARG A 93 -2.51 9.74 0.44
N ILE A 94 -1.38 9.04 0.60
CA ILE A 94 -1.36 7.66 1.10
C ILE A 94 -1.87 7.62 2.54
N GLY A 95 -1.42 8.53 3.40
CA GLY A 95 -1.91 8.67 4.77
C GLY A 95 -3.42 8.98 4.84
N ALA A 96 -3.92 9.86 3.97
CA ALA A 96 -5.34 10.15 3.86
C ALA A 96 -6.16 8.91 3.47
N ALA A 97 -5.68 8.12 2.50
CA ALA A 97 -6.32 6.86 2.11
C ALA A 97 -6.36 5.86 3.27
N GLN A 98 -5.27 5.71 4.05
CA GLN A 98 -5.26 4.86 5.24
C GLN A 98 -6.25 5.32 6.30
N ALA A 99 -6.42 6.64 6.46
CA ALA A 99 -7.36 7.22 7.41
C ALA A 99 -8.81 7.27 6.89
N SER A 100 -9.07 6.82 5.66
CA SER A 100 -10.36 6.96 4.97
C SER A 100 -10.85 8.42 4.97
N MET A 101 -9.94 9.36 4.71
CA MET A 101 -10.20 10.79 4.66
C MET A 101 -9.90 11.34 3.27
N GLU A 102 -10.63 12.40 2.88
CA GLU A 102 -10.21 13.23 1.76
C GLU A 102 -8.84 13.85 2.04
N HIS A 103 -8.03 14.03 0.99
CA HIS A 103 -6.65 14.47 1.14
C HIS A 103 -6.57 15.86 1.80
N GLU A 104 -7.46 16.77 1.43
CA GLU A 104 -7.52 18.11 2.02
C GLU A 104 -7.84 18.06 3.52
N ASP A 105 -8.86 17.29 3.89
CA ASP A 105 -9.26 17.11 5.30
C ASP A 105 -8.14 16.45 6.11
N PHE A 106 -7.41 15.49 5.54
CA PHE A 106 -6.26 14.89 6.19
C PHE A 106 -5.17 15.94 6.48
N LEU A 107 -4.86 16.81 5.51
CA LEU A 107 -3.88 17.87 5.69
C LEU A 107 -4.28 18.85 6.81
N HIS A 108 -5.56 19.20 6.91
CA HIS A 108 -6.04 20.18 7.88
C HIS A 108 -6.30 19.58 9.26
N LEU A 109 -7.04 18.47 9.34
CA LEU A 109 -7.52 17.89 10.59
C LEU A 109 -6.47 16.98 11.27
N ARG A 110 -5.58 16.33 10.51
CA ARG A 110 -4.54 15.45 11.08
C ARG A 110 -3.15 16.09 11.09
N LEU A 111 -2.79 16.82 10.05
CA LEU A 111 -1.45 17.42 9.93
C LEU A 111 -1.39 18.91 10.31
N GLY A 112 -2.53 19.54 10.63
CA GLY A 112 -2.58 20.91 11.13
C GLY A 112 -2.18 21.98 10.10
N LYS A 113 -2.29 21.68 8.78
CA LYS A 113 -2.06 22.68 7.73
C LYS A 113 -3.11 23.79 7.86
N LYS A 114 -2.73 25.06 7.72
CA LYS A 114 -3.70 26.17 7.71
C LYS A 114 -4.36 26.32 6.34
N ARG A 115 -5.66 26.59 6.30
CA ARG A 115 -6.33 27.09 5.09
C ARG A 115 -5.95 28.56 4.94
N ASN A 116 -5.24 28.91 3.87
CA ASN A 116 -5.08 30.31 3.50
C ASN A 116 -6.37 30.70 2.77
N GLY A 117 -7.18 31.54 3.40
CA GLY A 117 -8.34 32.16 2.77
C GLY A 117 -7.95 33.18 1.73
#